data_AF-A0AAV1PRQ6-F1
#
_entry.id   AF-A0AAV1PRQ6-F1
#
_cell.length_a   1.000
_cell.length_b   1.000
_cell.length_c   1.000
_cell.angle_alpha   90.00
_cell.angle_beta   90.00
_cell.angle_gamma   90.00
#
_symmetry.space_group_name_H-M   'P 1'
#
loop_
_entity.id
_entity.type
_entity.pdbx_description
1 polymer ?
#
loop_
_entity_poly.entity_id
_entity_poly.type
_entity_poly.pdbx_seq_one_letter_code
_entity_poly.pdbx_strand_id
1 'polypeptide(L)'
;MKRLYLITGGAGGAGGAALTVGLSVLIWWFVSDHSAPPPNTSYQLSTVPEAVDDMYEGCKGEMEKVNDKFFKKEFVGTFKEAWKHAEQCSNKQPNPEDKALTKIHMQAICAYTSNITYDEFNKAVRTGKNIYGSSFKFHYLHFWLTTAIQTLNNNQRCHITYRKTKSVFSGNVSDIIRFGSFASSSFRTNLTKYGSETCFQIETCSGAYLKDYPDSGTDEEEVLIPPYETFNITQIIEEMDPSRLILITVGLVAVGFLQLVTSLSVPLDMAPQAVDDMYDGCSEKMEKKVNDVYFNKENKKLFKVSWGQAKHCANKPHPEDEALSKNNMQAICAYSNIIFKEFSAAVRTSKNFYGSSFPFHSLHFWLTTAIQIMKTKQGCHITYRRTGIEFTGTVNSIIRFGMFASSSKRKDLTQFGDETCFEIETCSGAYLKDYPVRGTDEEEVLIPPYETFKITQIYEDNDTPPPPPPPLDEDGTGPIMGD
;
A
#
# COMPACT_ATOMS: atom_id res chain seq x y z
N MET A 1 -8.42 30.56 1.49
CA MET A 1 -7.86 29.23 1.11
C MET A 1 -8.84 28.29 1.73
N LYS A 2 -9.69 27.61 0.97
CA LYS A 2 -10.94 27.10 1.58
C LYS A 2 -10.71 26.04 2.64
N ARG A 3 -9.67 25.20 2.47
CA ARG A 3 -9.27 24.20 3.47
C ARG A 3 -7.75 24.09 3.65
N LEU A 4 -7.31 23.94 4.89
CA LEU A 4 -5.94 23.57 5.25
C LEU A 4 -5.93 22.22 5.98
N TYR A 5 -5.17 21.27 5.44
CA TYR A 5 -4.91 19.97 6.06
C TYR A 5 -3.51 19.95 6.66
N LEU A 6 -3.39 19.59 7.95
CA LEU A 6 -2.09 19.26 8.55
C LEU A 6 -1.92 17.76 8.54
N ILE A 7 -0.86 17.27 7.89
CA ILE A 7 -0.63 15.84 7.74
C ILE A 7 0.80 15.48 8.12
N THR A 8 0.96 14.40 8.88
CA THR A 8 2.27 13.92 9.37
C THR A 8 2.62 12.58 8.74
N GLY A 9 3.79 12.48 8.14
CA GLY A 9 4.33 11.26 7.53
C GLY A 9 4.88 10.29 8.57
N GLY A 10 4.63 9.00 8.39
CA GLY A 10 5.26 7.94 9.18
C GLY A 10 6.63 7.57 8.59
N ALA A 11 7.70 7.72 9.37
CA ALA A 11 9.03 7.25 8.96
C ALA A 11 9.08 5.72 8.94
N GLY A 12 9.16 5.14 7.75
CA GLY A 12 9.63 3.77 7.56
C GLY A 12 11.14 3.67 7.85
N GLY A 13 11.50 3.54 9.14
CA GLY A 13 12.71 2.88 9.66
C GLY A 13 14.09 3.56 9.52
N ALA A 14 14.69 3.95 10.66
CA ALA A 14 16.10 3.65 11.04
C ALA A 14 16.42 4.20 12.46
N GLY A 15 17.01 3.36 13.33
CA GLY A 15 17.76 3.80 14.52
C GLY A 15 17.05 3.62 15.86
N GLY A 16 17.45 2.60 16.62
CA GLY A 16 16.98 2.38 17.98
C GLY A 16 17.50 3.42 18.97
N ALA A 17 16.59 3.93 19.79
CA ALA A 17 16.88 4.35 21.16
C ALA A 17 15.69 3.87 22.01
N ALA A 18 15.98 2.95 22.94
CA ALA A 18 15.02 2.49 23.91
C ALA A 18 14.66 3.66 24.83
N LEU A 19 13.42 4.12 24.75
CA LEU A 19 12.77 4.88 25.82
C LEU A 19 11.56 4.08 26.27
N THR A 20 11.83 3.28 27.29
CA THR A 20 10.83 2.67 28.15
C THR A 20 10.00 3.76 28.82
N VAL A 21 8.77 3.97 28.38
CA VAL A 21 7.70 4.47 29.24
C VAL A 21 6.47 3.61 28.97
N GLY A 22 6.08 2.87 30.00
CA GLY A 22 4.99 1.92 29.94
C GLY A 22 3.64 2.59 29.76
N LEU A 23 2.87 2.07 28.82
CA LEU A 23 1.44 1.87 28.98
C LEU A 23 1.12 0.40 28.67
N SER A 24 1.22 -0.44 29.69
CA SER A 24 0.34 -1.60 29.86
C SER A 24 -1.06 -1.03 30.15
N VAL A 25 -2.21 -1.48 29.66
CA VAL A 25 -2.78 -2.82 29.40
C VAL A 25 -3.98 -2.52 28.46
N LEU A 26 -4.16 -3.15 27.29
CA LEU A 26 -5.20 -4.17 27.04
C LEU A 26 -5.23 -4.48 25.53
N ILE A 27 -4.31 -5.33 25.04
CA ILE A 27 -4.52 -6.05 23.77
C ILE A 27 -4.00 -7.47 23.98
N TRP A 28 -4.87 -8.33 24.48
CA TRP A 28 -4.63 -9.77 24.55
C TRP A 28 -5.93 -10.53 24.25
N TRP A 29 -5.79 -11.48 23.31
CA TRP A 29 -6.62 -12.65 22.95
C TRP A 29 -7.64 -12.58 21.79
N PHE A 30 -7.23 -13.21 20.68
CA PHE A 30 -7.88 -14.10 19.70
C PHE A 30 -9.39 -14.02 19.37
N VAL A 31 -9.67 -14.06 18.07
CA VAL A 31 -10.69 -14.94 17.45
C VAL A 31 -10.10 -15.35 16.08
N SER A 32 -9.45 -16.51 15.93
CA SER A 32 -10.16 -17.75 15.59
C SER A 32 -11.01 -18.30 16.72
N ASP A 33 -12.20 -18.66 16.31
CA ASP A 33 -13.25 -19.13 17.18
C ASP A 33 -12.87 -20.41 17.91
N HIS A 34 -12.72 -20.34 19.23
CA HIS A 34 -13.24 -21.30 20.22
C HIS A 34 -13.54 -20.61 21.59
N SER A 35 -13.65 -19.28 21.62
CA SER A 35 -14.17 -18.54 22.78
C SER A 35 -14.87 -17.28 22.26
N ALA A 36 -16.19 -17.21 22.45
CA ALA A 36 -17.02 -16.13 21.94
C ALA A 36 -16.58 -14.77 22.51
N PRO A 37 -16.43 -13.72 21.67
CA PRO A 37 -16.20 -12.36 22.15
C PRO A 37 -17.43 -11.84 22.92
N PRO A 38 -17.26 -10.80 23.77
CA PRO A 38 -18.38 -10.21 24.50
C PRO A 38 -19.46 -9.71 23.52
N PRO A 39 -20.76 -9.84 23.85
CA PRO A 39 -21.85 -9.41 22.98
C PRO A 39 -21.72 -7.90 22.67
N ASN A 40 -21.89 -7.54 21.39
CA ASN A 40 -21.94 -6.17 20.81
C ASN A 40 -20.62 -5.49 20.37
N THR A 41 -19.51 -6.19 20.16
CA THR A 41 -18.33 -5.55 19.52
C THR A 41 -18.42 -5.61 17.98
N SER A 42 -18.57 -4.45 17.33
CA SER A 42 -18.52 -4.32 15.86
C SER A 42 -17.14 -3.85 15.40
N TYR A 43 -16.59 -4.50 14.37
CA TYR A 43 -15.28 -4.20 13.79
C TYR A 43 -15.41 -3.34 12.54
N GLN A 44 -14.87 -2.12 12.58
CA GLN A 44 -14.82 -1.25 11.42
C GLN A 44 -13.85 -1.80 10.37
N LEU A 45 -14.34 -2.00 9.14
CA LEU A 45 -13.52 -2.33 7.99
C LEU A 45 -12.64 -1.14 7.63
N SER A 46 -11.44 -1.42 7.13
CA SER A 46 -10.47 -0.40 6.72
C SER A 46 -9.53 -0.93 5.65
N THR A 47 -8.61 -0.09 5.20
CA THR A 47 -7.56 -0.44 4.22
C THR A 47 -6.38 -1.21 4.81
N VAL A 48 -6.32 -1.36 6.14
CA VAL A 48 -5.26 -2.08 6.88
C VAL A 48 -3.85 -1.68 6.41
N PRO A 49 -3.41 -0.44 6.69
CA PRO A 49 -2.18 0.12 6.13
C PRO A 49 -0.89 -0.60 6.59
N GLU A 50 -0.94 -1.27 7.74
CA GLU A 50 0.16 -2.05 8.33
C GLU A 50 0.25 -3.49 7.79
N ALA A 51 -0.58 -3.85 6.80
CA ALA A 51 -0.51 -5.15 6.15
C ALA A 51 0.74 -5.27 5.26
N VAL A 52 1.38 -6.43 5.32
CA VAL A 52 2.38 -6.89 4.36
C VAL A 52 1.62 -7.31 3.10
N ASP A 53 1.74 -6.50 2.05
CA ASP A 53 0.98 -6.64 0.80
C ASP A 53 1.89 -6.76 -0.44
N ASP A 54 3.08 -7.32 -0.27
CA ASP A 54 4.05 -7.50 -1.33
C ASP A 54 3.56 -8.51 -2.39
N MET A 55 3.56 -8.08 -3.66
CA MET A 55 3.18 -8.89 -4.82
C MET A 55 4.38 -9.62 -5.45
N TYR A 56 5.60 -9.28 -5.03
CA TYR A 56 6.87 -9.75 -5.57
C TYR A 56 7.07 -9.50 -7.07
N GLU A 57 6.42 -8.48 -7.60
CA GLU A 57 6.44 -8.19 -9.03
C GLU A 57 7.84 -7.72 -9.46
N GLY A 58 8.40 -8.32 -10.51
CA GLY A 58 9.77 -8.02 -10.94
C GLY A 58 10.89 -8.64 -10.08
N CYS A 59 10.59 -9.26 -8.93
CA CYS A 59 11.59 -9.85 -8.03
C CYS A 59 11.35 -11.33 -7.64
N LYS A 60 10.34 -12.01 -8.19
CA LYS A 60 10.03 -13.43 -7.89
C LYS A 60 11.24 -14.36 -7.95
N GLY A 61 11.99 -14.32 -9.05
CA GLY A 61 13.19 -15.18 -9.24
C GLY A 61 14.35 -14.88 -8.29
N GLU A 62 14.31 -13.77 -7.54
CA GLU A 62 15.31 -13.41 -6.54
C GLU A 62 14.87 -13.79 -5.15
N MET A 63 13.60 -13.55 -4.86
CA MET A 63 12.99 -14.08 -3.67
C MET A 63 13.14 -15.61 -3.63
N GLU A 64 13.03 -16.30 -4.77
CA GLU A 64 13.37 -17.73 -4.91
C GLU A 64 14.81 -18.07 -4.53
N LYS A 65 15.80 -17.23 -4.87
CA LYS A 65 17.23 -17.48 -4.57
C LYS A 65 17.56 -17.27 -3.10
N VAL A 66 16.94 -16.28 -2.45
CA VAL A 66 17.16 -16.01 -1.02
C VAL A 66 16.22 -16.81 -0.12
N ASN A 67 15.27 -17.53 -0.71
CA ASN A 67 14.24 -18.23 0.02
C ASN A 67 14.81 -19.27 0.98
N ASP A 68 15.86 -19.99 0.60
CA ASP A 68 16.54 -20.94 1.47
C ASP A 68 17.09 -20.30 2.75
N LYS A 69 17.50 -19.03 2.68
CA LYS A 69 17.96 -18.26 3.84
C LYS A 69 16.78 -17.94 4.77
N PHE A 70 15.65 -17.51 4.20
CA PHE A 70 14.43 -17.27 4.98
C PHE A 70 13.91 -18.57 5.58
N PHE A 71 13.82 -19.64 4.80
CA PHE A 71 13.42 -20.96 5.28
C PHE A 71 14.25 -21.38 6.49
N LYS A 72 15.58 -21.38 6.40
CA LYS A 72 16.46 -21.77 7.52
C LYS A 72 16.25 -20.93 8.79
N LYS A 73 15.99 -19.63 8.63
CA LYS A 73 15.76 -18.70 9.75
C LYS A 73 14.37 -18.86 10.36
N GLU A 74 13.35 -19.05 9.52
CA GLU A 74 11.93 -19.01 9.87
C GLU A 74 11.37 -20.38 10.25
N PHE A 75 12.03 -21.49 9.85
CA PHE A 75 11.60 -22.88 10.07
C PHE A 75 11.73 -23.34 11.53
N VAL A 76 10.95 -22.69 12.39
CA VAL A 76 10.80 -22.94 13.83
C VAL A 76 9.32 -22.81 14.21
N GLY A 77 8.96 -23.23 15.43
CA GLY A 77 7.60 -23.07 15.97
C GLY A 77 6.49 -23.65 15.09
N THR A 78 5.36 -22.94 15.06
CA THR A 78 4.13 -23.32 14.32
C THR A 78 4.37 -23.45 12.82
N PHE A 79 5.23 -22.61 12.23
CA PHE A 79 5.58 -22.70 10.81
C PHE A 79 6.25 -24.04 10.47
N LYS A 80 7.22 -24.47 11.31
CA LYS A 80 7.89 -25.77 11.12
C LYS A 80 6.91 -26.94 11.21
N GLU A 81 5.98 -26.88 12.16
CA GLU A 81 4.95 -27.92 12.34
C GLU A 81 4.01 -27.98 11.14
N ALA A 82 3.44 -26.83 10.73
CA ALA A 82 2.57 -26.71 9.58
C ALA A 82 3.25 -27.18 8.29
N TRP A 83 4.51 -26.76 8.07
CA TRP A 83 5.24 -27.10 6.85
C TRP A 83 5.57 -28.60 6.75
N LYS A 84 5.88 -29.25 7.88
CA LYS A 84 6.07 -30.71 7.94
C LYS A 84 4.77 -31.47 7.71
N HIS A 85 3.67 -31.02 8.33
CA HIS A 85 2.35 -31.61 8.13
C HIS A 85 1.94 -31.56 6.65
N ALA A 86 2.17 -30.41 6.02
CA ALA A 86 1.86 -30.15 4.61
C ALA A 86 2.62 -31.04 3.61
N GLU A 87 3.67 -31.76 4.01
CA GLU A 87 4.47 -32.59 3.09
C GLU A 87 3.60 -33.68 2.43
N GLN A 88 2.71 -34.32 3.22
CA GLN A 88 1.82 -35.36 2.70
C GLN A 88 0.79 -34.77 1.72
N CYS A 89 0.13 -33.68 2.09
CA CYS A 89 -0.84 -32.98 1.25
C CYS A 89 -0.22 -32.46 -0.07
N SER A 90 1.06 -32.07 -0.06
CA SER A 90 1.77 -31.54 -1.23
C SER A 90 2.22 -32.58 -2.27
N ASN A 91 2.12 -33.89 -1.96
CA ASN A 91 2.54 -34.96 -2.88
C ASN A 91 1.52 -35.26 -3.99
N LYS A 92 0.47 -34.45 -4.11
CA LYS A 92 -0.53 -34.53 -5.18
C LYS A 92 0.12 -34.14 -6.53
N GLN A 93 -0.33 -34.76 -7.61
CA GLN A 93 0.05 -34.32 -8.95
C GLN A 93 -0.73 -33.05 -9.29
N PRO A 94 -0.09 -31.98 -9.79
CA PRO A 94 -0.80 -30.80 -10.23
C PRO A 94 -1.83 -31.14 -11.30
N ASN A 95 -2.98 -30.47 -11.26
CA ASN A 95 -3.96 -30.56 -12.33
C ASN A 95 -3.30 -30.21 -13.68
N PRO A 96 -3.66 -30.87 -14.81
CA PRO A 96 -3.12 -30.54 -16.13
C PRO A 96 -3.21 -29.07 -16.54
N GLU A 97 -4.16 -28.31 -15.99
CA GLU A 97 -4.33 -26.88 -16.21
C GLU A 97 -3.37 -26.02 -15.36
N ASP A 98 -2.85 -26.56 -14.26
CA ASP A 98 -2.00 -25.86 -13.28
C ASP A 98 -0.54 -26.37 -13.32
N LYS A 99 -0.05 -26.77 -14.50
CA LYS A 99 1.31 -27.35 -14.65
C LYS A 99 2.45 -26.45 -14.16
N ALA A 100 2.20 -25.14 -14.03
CA ALA A 100 3.16 -24.19 -13.47
C ALA A 100 3.24 -24.23 -11.93
N LEU A 101 2.29 -24.90 -11.26
CA LEU A 101 2.28 -25.08 -9.81
C LEU A 101 3.35 -26.11 -9.42
N THR A 102 4.30 -25.70 -8.59
CA THR A 102 5.37 -26.57 -8.11
C THR A 102 4.93 -27.30 -6.84
N LYS A 103 5.66 -28.34 -6.44
CA LYS A 103 5.46 -29.00 -5.14
C LYS A 103 5.49 -28.01 -3.98
N ILE A 104 6.36 -27.00 -4.05
CA ILE A 104 6.51 -26.01 -2.99
C ILE A 104 5.29 -25.08 -2.92
N HIS A 105 4.72 -24.68 -4.07
CA HIS A 105 3.45 -23.95 -4.10
C HIS A 105 2.33 -24.75 -3.43
N MET A 106 2.20 -26.04 -3.76
CA MET A 106 1.20 -26.92 -3.13
C MET A 106 1.44 -27.06 -1.62
N GLN A 107 2.69 -27.21 -1.19
CA GLN A 107 3.03 -27.31 0.23
C GLN A 107 2.71 -26.01 0.99
N ALA A 108 2.89 -24.84 0.39
CA ALA A 108 2.49 -23.56 0.99
C ALA A 108 0.97 -23.46 1.16
N ILE A 109 0.20 -23.87 0.15
CA ILE A 109 -1.28 -23.94 0.24
C ILE A 109 -1.70 -24.89 1.37
N CYS A 110 -1.15 -26.11 1.41
CA CYS A 110 -1.44 -27.08 2.46
C CYS A 110 -1.06 -26.55 3.85
N ALA A 111 0.12 -25.93 4.00
CA ALA A 111 0.57 -25.38 5.27
C ALA A 111 -0.37 -24.28 5.78
N TYR A 112 -0.81 -23.38 4.89
CA TYR A 112 -1.77 -22.34 5.20
C TYR A 112 -3.14 -22.89 5.60
N THR A 113 -3.65 -23.89 4.87
CA THR A 113 -5.00 -24.47 5.06
C THR A 113 -5.07 -25.53 6.17
N SER A 114 -3.93 -25.98 6.70
CA SER A 114 -3.86 -26.92 7.84
C SER A 114 -4.35 -26.35 9.17
N ASN A 115 -4.62 -25.04 9.24
CA ASN A 115 -4.97 -24.29 10.44
C ASN A 115 -3.88 -24.23 11.55
N ILE A 116 -2.74 -24.92 11.40
CA ILE A 116 -1.66 -24.96 12.40
C ILE A 116 -0.95 -23.60 12.55
N THR A 117 -0.63 -22.95 11.42
CA THR A 117 0.08 -21.66 11.39
C THR A 117 -0.81 -20.49 10.98
N TYR A 118 -2.08 -20.75 10.65
CA TYR A 118 -3.00 -19.80 10.00
C TYR A 118 -3.13 -18.49 10.80
N ASP A 119 -3.41 -18.57 12.11
CA ASP A 119 -3.62 -17.39 12.95
C ASP A 119 -2.36 -16.55 13.12
N GLU A 120 -1.24 -17.19 13.45
CA GLU A 120 0.04 -16.50 13.67
C GLU A 120 0.52 -15.84 12.38
N PHE A 121 0.42 -16.56 11.26
CA PHE A 121 0.79 -16.06 9.94
C PHE A 121 -0.08 -14.87 9.53
N ASN A 122 -1.41 -15.00 9.55
CA ASN A 122 -2.30 -13.93 9.12
C ASN A 122 -2.20 -12.70 10.03
N LYS A 123 -1.95 -12.88 11.34
CA LYS A 123 -1.66 -11.77 12.25
C LYS A 123 -0.37 -11.04 11.88
N ALA A 124 0.70 -11.79 11.61
CA ALA A 124 1.97 -11.22 11.19
C ALA A 124 1.82 -10.46 9.86
N VAL A 125 1.12 -11.04 8.88
CA VAL A 125 0.83 -10.36 7.60
C VAL A 125 0.03 -9.08 7.85
N ARG A 126 -1.00 -9.11 8.72
CA ARG A 126 -1.87 -7.94 8.98
C ARG A 126 -1.17 -6.75 9.62
N THR A 127 -0.09 -6.97 10.37
CA THR A 127 0.54 -5.93 11.22
C THR A 127 2.02 -5.74 10.95
N GLY A 128 2.61 -6.50 10.05
CA GLY A 128 4.05 -6.67 9.93
C GLY A 128 4.75 -5.70 8.99
N LYS A 129 4.05 -4.74 8.38
CA LYS A 129 4.65 -3.88 7.34
C LYS A 129 5.90 -3.13 7.82
N ASN A 130 5.83 -2.51 9.00
CA ASN A 130 6.93 -1.76 9.60
C ASN A 130 8.18 -2.61 9.94
N ILE A 131 8.01 -3.92 10.10
CA ILE A 131 9.09 -4.88 10.42
C ILE A 131 9.42 -5.81 9.25
N TYR A 132 8.81 -5.59 8.08
CA TYR A 132 8.93 -6.48 6.92
C TYR A 132 10.39 -6.68 6.53
N GLY A 133 11.14 -5.61 6.26
CA GLY A 133 12.57 -5.69 5.88
C GLY A 133 13.53 -6.16 6.99
N SER A 134 13.05 -6.49 8.20
CA SER A 134 13.92 -6.81 9.34
C SER A 134 13.54 -8.11 10.07
N SER A 135 12.57 -8.03 10.99
CA SER A 135 12.21 -9.10 11.93
C SER A 135 10.94 -9.87 11.55
N PHE A 136 10.33 -9.59 10.39
CA PHE A 136 9.22 -10.39 9.88
C PHE A 136 9.62 -11.86 9.74
N LYS A 137 8.71 -12.76 10.15
CA LYS A 137 9.02 -14.18 10.42
C LYS A 137 8.45 -15.14 9.39
N PHE A 138 7.80 -14.64 8.35
CA PHE A 138 7.05 -15.45 7.39
C PHE A 138 7.31 -15.05 5.94
N HIS A 139 8.51 -14.54 5.60
CA HIS A 139 8.84 -14.19 4.23
C HIS A 139 8.69 -15.40 3.29
N TYR A 140 9.11 -16.57 3.76
CA TYR A 140 9.08 -17.80 2.97
C TYR A 140 7.64 -18.23 2.65
N LEU A 141 6.78 -18.31 3.67
CA LEU A 141 5.38 -18.70 3.49
C LEU A 141 4.59 -17.65 2.71
N HIS A 142 4.79 -16.35 3.02
CA HIS A 142 4.16 -15.25 2.30
C HIS A 142 4.51 -15.28 0.81
N PHE A 143 5.79 -15.43 0.48
CA PHE A 143 6.23 -15.51 -0.91
C PHE A 143 5.57 -16.65 -1.67
N TRP A 144 5.70 -17.89 -1.19
CA TRP A 144 5.17 -19.04 -1.92
C TRP A 144 3.66 -19.08 -2.00
N LEU A 145 2.95 -18.57 -0.98
CA LEU A 145 1.50 -18.49 -1.02
C LEU A 145 1.03 -17.43 -2.03
N THR A 146 1.69 -16.26 -2.06
CA THR A 146 1.43 -15.22 -3.06
C THR A 146 1.67 -15.74 -4.48
N THR A 147 2.82 -16.38 -4.74
CA THR A 147 3.13 -16.88 -6.09
C THR A 147 2.26 -18.07 -6.48
N ALA A 148 1.82 -18.90 -5.53
CA ALA A 148 0.85 -19.96 -5.78
C ALA A 148 -0.49 -19.40 -6.27
N ILE A 149 -1.04 -18.39 -5.58
CA ILE A 149 -2.29 -17.72 -5.99
C ILE A 149 -2.14 -17.09 -7.38
N GLN A 150 -1.05 -16.35 -7.62
CA GLN A 150 -0.78 -15.74 -8.92
C GLN A 150 -0.62 -16.78 -10.05
N THR A 151 -0.08 -17.95 -9.74
CA THR A 151 0.06 -19.04 -10.70
C THR A 151 -1.29 -19.67 -11.05
N LEU A 152 -2.15 -19.87 -10.04
CA LEU A 152 -3.49 -20.43 -10.19
C LEU A 152 -4.45 -19.45 -10.89
N ASN A 153 -4.30 -18.14 -10.66
CA ASN A 153 -5.09 -17.10 -11.34
C ASN A 153 -4.28 -16.37 -12.44
N ASN A 154 -3.56 -17.13 -13.27
CA ASN A 154 -2.75 -16.59 -14.36
C ASN A 154 -3.57 -15.93 -15.49
N ASN A 155 -4.86 -16.27 -15.61
CA ASN A 155 -5.77 -15.73 -16.63
C ASN A 155 -6.55 -14.50 -16.13
N GLN A 156 -6.26 -14.00 -14.93
CA GLN A 156 -6.92 -12.83 -14.32
C GLN A 156 -8.46 -12.96 -14.30
N ARG A 157 -8.94 -14.17 -13.99
CA ARG A 157 -10.38 -14.40 -13.88
C ARG A 157 -10.87 -13.87 -12.54
N CYS A 158 -11.96 -13.12 -12.59
CA CYS A 158 -12.67 -12.71 -11.40
C CYS A 158 -13.63 -13.82 -10.93
N HIS A 159 -13.77 -13.95 -9.62
CA HIS A 159 -14.58 -14.95 -8.95
C HIS A 159 -15.55 -14.25 -8.01
N ILE A 160 -16.84 -14.62 -8.06
CA ILE A 160 -17.80 -14.26 -7.02
C ILE A 160 -17.74 -15.36 -5.95
N THR A 161 -17.40 -14.96 -4.72
CA THR A 161 -17.15 -15.86 -3.60
C THR A 161 -17.80 -15.34 -2.34
N TYR A 162 -17.88 -16.18 -1.32
CA TYR A 162 -18.57 -15.89 -0.07
C TYR A 162 -17.68 -16.18 1.11
N ARG A 163 -17.72 -15.33 2.12
CA ARG A 163 -16.99 -15.51 3.38
C ARG A 163 -17.92 -15.21 4.55
N LYS A 164 -18.23 -16.23 5.35
CA LYS A 164 -18.96 -16.05 6.60
C LYS A 164 -18.00 -15.86 7.77
N THR A 165 -18.42 -15.07 8.74
CA THR A 165 -17.62 -14.74 9.92
C THR A 165 -18.48 -14.74 11.17
N LYS A 166 -17.85 -15.01 12.31
CA LYS A 166 -18.45 -14.97 13.65
C LYS A 166 -18.32 -13.59 14.32
N SER A 167 -17.93 -12.59 13.55
CA SER A 167 -17.71 -11.22 14.01
C SER A 167 -18.59 -10.28 13.21
N VAL A 168 -19.15 -9.28 13.88
CA VAL A 168 -19.92 -8.23 13.22
C VAL A 168 -18.93 -7.23 12.61
N PHE A 169 -18.95 -7.07 11.29
CA PHE A 169 -18.19 -6.02 10.62
C PHE A 169 -19.08 -4.86 10.20
N SER A 170 -18.53 -3.65 10.24
CA SER A 170 -19.19 -2.42 9.82
C SER A 170 -18.33 -1.65 8.82
N GLY A 171 -18.98 -0.80 8.05
CA GLY A 171 -18.40 0.05 7.02
C GLY A 171 -19.53 0.79 6.32
N ASN A 172 -19.19 1.69 5.42
CA ASN A 172 -20.14 2.43 4.59
C ASN A 172 -20.05 1.97 3.15
N VAL A 173 -21.16 2.11 2.42
CA VAL A 173 -21.13 1.97 0.95
C VAL A 173 -20.14 3.00 0.39
N SER A 174 -19.31 2.57 -0.55
CA SER A 174 -18.17 3.30 -1.13
C SER A 174 -16.88 3.26 -0.31
N ASP A 175 -16.86 2.64 0.88
CA ASP A 175 -15.60 2.46 1.60
C ASP A 175 -14.69 1.50 0.84
N ILE A 176 -13.43 1.90 0.70
CA ILE A 176 -12.37 1.02 0.21
C ILE A 176 -11.81 0.25 1.39
N ILE A 177 -11.87 -1.08 1.29
CA ILE A 177 -11.44 -1.99 2.34
C ILE A 177 -10.43 -2.99 1.79
N ARG A 178 -9.65 -3.54 2.70
CA ARG A 178 -8.73 -4.63 2.43
C ARG A 178 -8.83 -5.62 3.57
N PHE A 179 -8.78 -6.91 3.26
CA PHE A 179 -8.74 -7.91 4.34
C PHE A 179 -7.45 -7.82 5.15
N GLY A 180 -6.34 -7.40 4.54
CA GLY A 180 -5.08 -7.11 5.20
C GLY A 180 -4.29 -8.36 5.57
N SER A 181 -4.76 -9.53 5.19
CA SER A 181 -4.09 -10.82 5.30
C SER A 181 -4.54 -11.68 4.13
N PHE A 182 -3.99 -12.89 3.99
CA PHE A 182 -4.62 -13.86 3.12
C PHE A 182 -6.03 -14.14 3.65
N ALA A 183 -7.02 -14.13 2.77
CA ALA A 183 -8.41 -14.26 3.14
C ALA A 183 -9.06 -15.43 2.40
N SER A 184 -9.44 -16.45 3.16
CA SER A 184 -10.17 -17.60 2.63
C SER A 184 -11.63 -17.21 2.38
N SER A 185 -12.09 -17.37 1.14
CA SER A 185 -13.50 -17.32 0.75
C SER A 185 -13.87 -18.61 0.02
N SER A 186 -15.13 -18.74 -0.41
CA SER A 186 -15.64 -19.98 -0.98
C SER A 186 -16.63 -19.72 -2.10
N PHE A 187 -16.71 -20.59 -3.11
CA PHE A 187 -17.85 -20.57 -4.03
C PHE A 187 -19.18 -20.96 -3.36
N ARG A 188 -19.12 -21.64 -2.21
CA ARG A 188 -20.28 -22.05 -1.43
C ARG A 188 -20.81 -20.91 -0.56
N THR A 189 -22.11 -20.67 -0.66
CA THR A 189 -22.83 -19.65 0.12
C THR A 189 -23.23 -20.12 1.51
N ASN A 190 -23.15 -21.43 1.80
CA ASN A 190 -23.78 -22.06 2.96
C ASN A 190 -22.81 -22.61 4.02
N LEU A 191 -21.55 -22.19 4.03
CA LEU A 191 -20.55 -22.63 5.02
C LEU A 191 -20.75 -21.96 6.40
N THR A 192 -21.87 -22.26 7.06
CA THR A 192 -22.28 -21.67 8.35
C THR A 192 -21.36 -22.01 9.52
N LYS A 193 -20.53 -23.06 9.40
CA LYS A 193 -19.49 -23.39 10.40
C LYS A 193 -18.51 -22.24 10.67
N TYR A 194 -18.34 -21.35 9.69
CA TYR A 194 -17.49 -20.15 9.78
C TYR A 194 -18.18 -18.93 10.38
N GLY A 195 -19.45 -19.05 10.75
CA GLY A 195 -20.22 -18.03 11.44
C GLY A 195 -21.46 -17.57 10.71
N SER A 196 -22.20 -16.68 11.36
CA SER A 196 -23.47 -16.13 10.90
C SER A 196 -23.61 -14.64 11.14
N GLU A 197 -22.61 -13.96 11.70
CA GLU A 197 -22.72 -12.55 12.10
C GLU A 197 -22.55 -11.60 10.90
N THR A 198 -21.51 -11.82 10.10
CA THR A 198 -21.31 -11.10 8.84
C THR A 198 -20.96 -12.06 7.73
N CYS A 199 -21.71 -11.98 6.63
CA CYS A 199 -21.44 -12.65 5.37
C CYS A 199 -20.88 -11.61 4.39
N PHE A 200 -19.78 -11.92 3.73
CA PHE A 200 -19.26 -11.14 2.62
C PHE A 200 -19.60 -11.87 1.32
N GLN A 201 -20.19 -11.17 0.35
CA GLN A 201 -20.14 -11.59 -1.05
C GLN A 201 -19.05 -10.77 -1.72
N ILE A 202 -18.05 -11.45 -2.28
CA ILE A 202 -16.78 -10.89 -2.70
C ILE A 202 -16.59 -11.20 -4.18
N GLU A 203 -16.55 -10.19 -5.02
CA GLU A 203 -15.92 -10.32 -6.34
C GLU A 203 -14.42 -10.09 -6.17
N THR A 204 -13.59 -11.11 -6.42
CA THR A 204 -12.13 -11.07 -6.33
C THR A 204 -11.52 -11.40 -7.69
N CYS A 205 -10.58 -10.58 -8.16
CA CYS A 205 -9.86 -10.75 -9.42
C CYS A 205 -8.39 -11.11 -9.21
N SER A 206 -7.88 -11.02 -7.98
CA SER A 206 -6.55 -11.50 -7.62
C SER A 206 -6.57 -12.83 -6.87
N GLY A 207 -7.71 -13.21 -6.29
CA GLY A 207 -7.89 -14.48 -5.61
C GLY A 207 -7.86 -15.66 -6.56
N ALA A 208 -7.52 -16.83 -6.05
CA ALA A 208 -7.40 -18.05 -6.84
C ALA A 208 -8.18 -19.21 -6.23
N TYR A 209 -8.91 -19.93 -7.08
CA TYR A 209 -9.55 -21.17 -6.68
C TYR A 209 -8.51 -22.27 -6.41
N LEU A 210 -8.52 -22.80 -5.18
CA LEU A 210 -7.52 -23.75 -4.72
C LEU A 210 -7.81 -25.21 -5.11
N LYS A 211 -8.99 -25.52 -5.67
CA LYS A 211 -9.36 -26.87 -6.13
C LYS A 211 -9.19 -27.92 -5.02
N ASP A 212 -8.39 -28.95 -5.24
CA ASP A 212 -8.08 -30.04 -4.32
C ASP A 212 -6.71 -29.89 -3.64
N TYR A 213 -6.04 -28.74 -3.80
CA TYR A 213 -4.76 -28.45 -3.13
C TYR A 213 -4.84 -28.20 -1.62
N PRO A 214 -5.93 -27.66 -1.04
CA PRO A 214 -6.05 -27.48 0.41
C PRO A 214 -5.84 -28.78 1.20
N ASP A 215 -5.37 -28.64 2.43
CA ASP A 215 -5.25 -29.74 3.40
C ASP A 215 -6.63 -30.26 3.83
N SER A 216 -7.61 -29.36 3.93
CA SER A 216 -9.02 -29.64 4.22
C SER A 216 -9.78 -30.35 3.07
N GLY A 217 -9.17 -30.51 1.90
CA GLY A 217 -9.78 -31.14 0.73
C GLY A 217 -10.65 -30.19 -0.11
N THR A 218 -11.63 -30.74 -0.83
CA THR A 218 -12.44 -29.99 -1.82
C THR A 218 -13.77 -29.48 -1.30
N ASP A 219 -14.18 -29.88 -0.09
CA ASP A 219 -15.55 -29.67 0.41
C ASP A 219 -15.92 -28.19 0.59
N GLU A 220 -14.92 -27.32 0.68
CA GLU A 220 -15.11 -25.90 0.93
C GLU A 220 -15.05 -25.07 -0.36
N GLU A 221 -14.61 -25.64 -1.48
CA GLU A 221 -14.41 -24.91 -2.73
C GLU A 221 -13.67 -23.57 -2.51
N GLU A 222 -12.56 -23.65 -1.76
CA GLU A 222 -11.86 -22.48 -1.23
C GLU A 222 -11.24 -21.63 -2.34
N VAL A 223 -11.51 -20.33 -2.29
CA VAL A 223 -10.84 -19.30 -3.08
C VAL A 223 -10.00 -18.46 -2.11
N LEU A 224 -8.70 -18.42 -2.36
CA LEU A 224 -7.78 -17.68 -1.50
C LEU A 224 -7.47 -16.33 -2.09
N ILE A 225 -7.78 -15.28 -1.33
CA ILE A 225 -7.57 -13.88 -1.71
C ILE A 225 -6.23 -13.40 -1.13
N PRO A 226 -5.33 -12.82 -1.94
CA PRO A 226 -4.05 -12.33 -1.46
C PRO A 226 -4.20 -11.03 -0.64
N PRO A 227 -3.24 -10.72 0.25
CA PRO A 227 -3.36 -9.59 1.19
C PRO A 227 -3.38 -8.22 0.52
N TYR A 228 -2.96 -8.12 -0.75
CA TYR A 228 -2.85 -6.87 -1.47
C TYR A 228 -4.13 -6.40 -2.15
N GLU A 229 -5.11 -7.29 -2.34
CA GLU A 229 -6.33 -6.96 -3.07
C GLU A 229 -7.24 -6.04 -2.25
N THR A 230 -7.72 -4.97 -2.89
CA THR A 230 -8.62 -3.97 -2.29
C THR A 230 -10.01 -4.07 -2.90
N PHE A 231 -11.01 -3.83 -2.08
CA PHE A 231 -12.42 -3.97 -2.44
C PHE A 231 -13.17 -2.68 -2.15
N ASN A 232 -14.21 -2.40 -2.93
CA ASN A 232 -15.18 -1.37 -2.64
C ASN A 232 -16.44 -2.02 -2.04
N ILE A 233 -16.94 -1.50 -0.92
CA ILE A 233 -18.25 -1.89 -0.40
C ILE A 233 -19.32 -1.29 -1.33
N THR A 234 -20.01 -2.13 -2.09
CA THR A 234 -21.05 -1.68 -3.03
C THR A 234 -22.43 -1.67 -2.41
N GLN A 235 -22.67 -2.54 -1.44
CA GLN A 235 -23.97 -2.67 -0.79
C GLN A 235 -23.82 -3.28 0.60
N ILE A 236 -24.68 -2.85 1.52
CA ILE A 236 -24.83 -3.45 2.85
C ILE A 236 -26.31 -3.78 3.00
N ILE A 237 -26.60 -5.02 3.34
CA ILE A 237 -27.94 -5.54 3.56
C ILE A 237 -28.03 -6.01 5.01
N GLU A 238 -28.96 -5.41 5.75
CA GLU A 238 -29.29 -5.81 7.12
C GLU A 238 -30.57 -6.67 7.05
N GLU A 239 -30.42 -8.00 7.06
CA GLU A 239 -31.57 -8.90 7.08
C GLU A 239 -32.15 -9.00 8.50
N MET A 240 -33.46 -9.24 8.62
CA MET A 240 -34.21 -9.29 9.89
C MET A 240 -33.97 -10.56 10.73
N ASP A 241 -32.94 -11.36 10.43
CA ASP A 241 -32.54 -12.61 11.10
C ASP A 241 -31.03 -12.89 10.84
N PRO A 242 -30.21 -13.29 11.83
CA PRO A 242 -29.15 -12.49 12.45
C PRO A 242 -27.90 -12.20 11.57
N SER A 243 -27.98 -12.32 10.26
CA SER A 243 -26.85 -12.21 9.34
C SER A 243 -26.86 -10.89 8.57
N ARG A 244 -25.81 -10.07 8.76
CA ARG A 244 -25.52 -8.90 7.93
C ARG A 244 -24.77 -9.35 6.67
N LEU A 245 -25.25 -8.99 5.49
CA LEU A 245 -24.56 -9.27 4.22
C LEU A 245 -23.88 -7.98 3.72
N ILE A 246 -22.56 -8.03 3.55
CA ILE A 246 -21.76 -6.95 2.97
C ILE A 246 -21.33 -7.42 1.58
N LEU A 247 -21.77 -6.71 0.54
CA LEU A 247 -21.32 -6.95 -0.83
C LEU A 247 -20.11 -6.07 -1.08
N ILE A 248 -19.02 -6.72 -1.49
CA ILE A 248 -17.79 -6.06 -1.86
C ILE A 248 -17.39 -6.51 -3.27
N THR A 249 -16.98 -5.58 -4.11
CA THR A 249 -16.47 -5.91 -5.44
C THR A 249 -15.09 -5.32 -5.65
N VAL A 250 -14.32 -5.89 -6.59
CA VAL A 250 -13.06 -5.29 -7.01
C VAL A 250 -13.34 -3.92 -7.59
N GLY A 251 -12.65 -2.90 -7.07
CA GLY A 251 -12.65 -1.56 -7.64
C GLY A 251 -11.83 -1.49 -8.92
N LEU A 252 -12.33 -2.04 -10.04
CA LEU A 252 -11.88 -1.61 -11.36
C LEU A 252 -12.57 -0.27 -11.64
N VAL A 253 -11.89 0.84 -11.34
CA VAL A 253 -12.26 2.12 -11.95
C VAL A 253 -11.89 2.01 -13.43
N ALA A 254 -12.82 1.54 -14.24
CA ALA A 254 -12.74 1.66 -15.69
C ALA A 254 -12.78 3.16 -16.03
N VAL A 255 -11.62 3.83 -16.08
CA VAL A 255 -11.54 5.16 -16.68
C VAL A 255 -11.54 4.97 -18.19
N GLY A 256 -12.74 4.81 -18.73
CA GLY A 256 -12.94 4.60 -20.15
C GLY A 256 -14.40 4.77 -20.51
N PHE A 257 -14.95 5.96 -20.32
CA PHE A 257 -15.85 6.69 -21.22
C PHE A 257 -16.31 7.96 -20.48
N LEU A 258 -16.45 9.07 -21.21
CA LEU A 258 -16.85 10.40 -20.71
C LEU A 258 -17.89 10.33 -19.58
N GLN A 259 -17.45 10.49 -18.34
CA GLN A 259 -18.31 11.04 -17.29
C GLN A 259 -17.88 12.49 -17.13
N LEU A 260 -18.82 13.41 -17.41
CA LEU A 260 -18.78 14.72 -16.77
C LEU A 260 -18.70 14.45 -15.26
N VAL A 261 -17.50 14.52 -14.69
CA VAL A 261 -17.35 14.52 -13.24
C VAL A 261 -17.69 15.93 -12.79
N THR A 262 -18.97 16.17 -12.56
CA THR A 262 -19.45 17.28 -11.73
C THR A 262 -19.49 16.82 -10.26
N SER A 263 -18.41 16.24 -9.75
CA SER A 263 -18.19 16.18 -8.30
C SER A 263 -17.25 17.33 -7.94
N LEU A 264 -17.74 18.27 -7.13
CA LEU A 264 -17.01 19.50 -6.77
C LEU A 264 -15.74 19.21 -5.94
N SER A 265 -15.65 18.03 -5.30
CA SER A 265 -14.57 17.64 -4.37
C SER A 265 -14.02 16.23 -4.59
N VAL A 266 -12.74 16.01 -4.27
CA VAL A 266 -12.01 14.73 -4.37
C VAL A 266 -11.73 14.17 -2.97
N PRO A 267 -12.21 12.96 -2.62
CA PRO A 267 -11.89 12.36 -1.32
C PRO A 267 -10.42 11.95 -1.23
N LEU A 268 -9.80 12.21 -0.09
CA LEU A 268 -8.49 11.72 0.29
C LEU A 268 -8.62 10.30 0.83
N ASP A 269 -7.86 9.39 0.23
CA ASP A 269 -7.82 7.98 0.60
C ASP A 269 -6.37 7.46 0.54
N MET A 270 -6.21 6.14 0.65
CA MET A 270 -4.91 5.48 0.53
C MET A 270 -4.41 5.33 -0.91
N ALA A 271 -5.14 5.86 -1.89
CA ALA A 271 -4.90 5.72 -3.32
C ALA A 271 -4.60 4.26 -3.73
N PRO A 272 -5.57 3.34 -3.58
CA PRO A 272 -5.32 1.89 -3.69
C PRO A 272 -4.83 1.44 -5.07
N GLN A 273 -5.10 2.22 -6.12
CA GLN A 273 -4.67 1.94 -7.49
C GLN A 273 -3.31 2.56 -7.84
N ALA A 274 -2.62 3.15 -6.84
CA ALA A 274 -1.32 3.75 -7.03
C ALA A 274 -0.22 2.69 -7.19
N VAL A 275 0.68 2.92 -8.15
CA VAL A 275 1.97 2.25 -8.23
C VAL A 275 2.88 2.88 -7.19
N ASP A 276 3.18 2.12 -6.13
CA ASP A 276 3.88 2.59 -4.93
C ASP A 276 5.06 1.70 -4.52
N ASP A 277 5.69 1.05 -5.50
CA ASP A 277 6.82 0.16 -5.27
C ASP A 277 8.07 0.92 -4.79
N MET A 278 8.68 0.45 -3.72
CA MET A 278 9.91 1.01 -3.14
C MET A 278 11.18 0.35 -3.67
N TYR A 279 11.05 -0.77 -4.39
CA TYR A 279 12.16 -1.61 -4.87
C TYR A 279 13.07 -2.16 -3.77
N ASP A 280 12.57 -2.25 -2.53
CA ASP A 280 13.33 -2.78 -1.42
C ASP A 280 13.74 -4.23 -1.71
N GLY A 281 15.00 -4.55 -1.42
CA GLY A 281 15.59 -5.85 -1.74
C GLY A 281 15.80 -6.19 -3.23
N CYS A 282 15.41 -5.32 -4.20
CA CYS A 282 15.55 -5.63 -5.63
C CYS A 282 16.01 -4.47 -6.56
N SER A 283 16.39 -3.32 -5.99
CA SER A 283 16.77 -2.10 -6.73
C SER A 283 17.80 -2.32 -7.84
N GLU A 284 18.92 -3.02 -7.59
CA GLU A 284 19.98 -3.26 -8.60
C GLU A 284 19.49 -4.00 -9.85
N LYS A 285 18.54 -4.92 -9.69
CA LYS A 285 18.02 -5.71 -10.81
C LYS A 285 16.93 -4.98 -11.55
N MET A 286 16.10 -4.22 -10.83
CA MET A 286 15.16 -3.32 -11.47
C MET A 286 15.95 -2.29 -12.30
N GLU A 287 17.05 -1.75 -11.80
CA GLU A 287 17.94 -0.87 -12.56
C GLU A 287 18.43 -1.53 -13.85
N LYS A 288 18.94 -2.76 -13.76
CA LYS A 288 19.35 -3.51 -14.95
C LYS A 288 18.20 -3.71 -15.94
N LYS A 289 17.03 -4.14 -15.47
CA LYS A 289 15.84 -4.36 -16.32
C LYS A 289 15.35 -3.05 -16.95
N VAL A 290 15.42 -1.95 -16.21
CA VAL A 290 15.11 -0.61 -16.69
C VAL A 290 16.06 -0.22 -17.83
N ASN A 291 17.36 -0.36 -17.63
CA ASN A 291 18.37 0.00 -18.63
C ASN A 291 18.31 -0.91 -19.87
N ASP A 292 18.17 -2.22 -19.68
CA ASP A 292 18.24 -3.20 -20.77
C ASP A 292 16.93 -3.31 -21.55
N VAL A 293 15.78 -3.19 -20.87
CA VAL A 293 14.47 -3.54 -21.43
C VAL A 293 13.49 -2.37 -21.41
N TYR A 294 13.12 -1.88 -20.22
CA TYR A 294 11.99 -0.95 -20.11
C TYR A 294 12.27 0.37 -20.82
N PHE A 295 13.42 0.99 -20.58
CA PHE A 295 13.71 2.31 -21.13
C PHE A 295 13.73 2.29 -22.66
N ASN A 296 14.34 1.27 -23.27
CA ASN A 296 14.35 1.11 -24.72
C ASN A 296 12.93 0.95 -25.31
N LYS A 297 12.03 0.29 -24.58
CA LYS A 297 10.63 0.08 -24.97
C LYS A 297 9.79 1.34 -24.77
N GLU A 298 9.94 2.01 -23.64
CA GLU A 298 9.10 3.09 -23.11
C GLU A 298 9.51 4.48 -23.62
N ASN A 299 10.78 4.71 -23.94
CA ASN A 299 11.34 5.98 -24.39
C ASN A 299 10.91 6.35 -25.83
N LYS A 300 9.60 6.52 -26.00
CA LYS A 300 8.90 6.84 -27.25
C LYS A 300 7.85 7.91 -26.96
N LYS A 301 7.31 8.54 -28.01
CA LYS A 301 6.23 9.53 -27.90
C LYS A 301 6.55 10.61 -26.84
N LEU A 302 5.64 10.87 -25.90
CA LEU A 302 5.77 11.90 -24.87
C LEU A 302 7.01 11.70 -24.00
N PHE A 303 7.30 10.45 -23.60
CA PHE A 303 8.47 10.14 -22.78
C PHE A 303 9.77 10.50 -23.50
N LYS A 304 9.88 10.22 -24.80
CA LYS A 304 11.05 10.62 -25.59
C LYS A 304 11.27 12.12 -25.65
N VAL A 305 10.19 12.89 -25.81
CA VAL A 305 10.26 14.36 -25.87
C VAL A 305 10.66 14.91 -24.50
N SER A 306 9.97 14.50 -23.44
CA SER A 306 10.24 14.92 -22.06
C SER A 306 11.66 14.56 -21.63
N TRP A 307 12.10 13.32 -21.87
CA TRP A 307 13.44 12.86 -21.55
C TRP A 307 14.50 13.64 -22.33
N GLY A 308 14.25 13.93 -23.61
CA GLY A 308 15.15 14.75 -24.43
C GLY A 308 15.35 16.17 -23.87
N GLN A 309 14.27 16.83 -23.45
CA GLN A 309 14.31 18.17 -22.84
C GLN A 309 15.03 18.16 -21.49
N ALA A 310 14.84 17.10 -20.71
CA ALA A 310 15.46 16.94 -19.39
C ALA A 310 17.00 16.86 -19.42
N LYS A 311 17.63 16.56 -20.56
CA LYS A 311 19.10 16.45 -20.69
C LYS A 311 19.84 17.70 -20.27
N HIS A 312 19.33 18.88 -20.64
CA HIS A 312 20.04 20.13 -20.35
C HIS A 312 20.11 20.37 -18.83
N CYS A 313 18.99 20.15 -18.16
CA CYS A 313 18.84 20.23 -16.72
C CYS A 313 19.70 19.19 -15.99
N ALA A 314 19.72 17.94 -16.47
CA ALA A 314 20.48 16.84 -15.85
C ALA A 314 22.00 16.95 -15.99
N ASN A 315 22.49 17.79 -16.90
CA ASN A 315 23.92 17.99 -17.14
C ASN A 315 24.52 19.12 -16.29
N LYS A 316 23.71 19.81 -15.48
CA LYS A 316 24.22 20.78 -14.50
C LYS A 316 25.13 20.06 -13.49
N PRO A 317 26.26 20.67 -13.10
CA PRO A 317 27.17 20.05 -12.14
C PRO A 317 26.61 20.13 -10.72
N HIS A 318 26.55 18.98 -10.04
CA HIS A 318 26.16 18.86 -8.62
C HIS A 318 27.21 18.02 -7.86
N PRO A 319 28.39 18.59 -7.54
CA PRO A 319 29.50 17.85 -6.93
C PRO A 319 29.14 17.21 -5.59
N GLU A 320 28.17 17.76 -4.85
CA GLU A 320 27.73 17.24 -3.56
C GLU A 320 26.82 16.00 -3.64
N ASP A 321 26.34 15.65 -4.84
CA ASP A 321 25.37 14.58 -5.08
C ASP A 321 25.93 13.45 -5.97
N GLU A 322 27.20 13.08 -5.79
CA GLU A 322 27.89 12.03 -6.57
C GLU A 322 27.17 10.66 -6.58
N ALA A 323 26.31 10.40 -5.59
CA ALA A 323 25.52 9.18 -5.50
C ALA A 323 24.36 9.12 -6.51
N LEU A 324 23.91 10.25 -7.04
CA LEU A 324 22.85 10.29 -8.06
C LEU A 324 23.42 9.95 -9.43
N SER A 325 22.84 8.94 -10.09
CA SER A 325 23.17 8.67 -11.48
C SER A 325 22.65 9.79 -12.40
N LYS A 326 23.21 9.88 -13.62
CA LYS A 326 22.68 10.77 -14.65
C LYS A 326 21.20 10.52 -14.95
N ASN A 327 20.77 9.25 -14.89
CA ASN A 327 19.37 8.89 -15.10
C ASN A 327 18.48 9.36 -13.94
N ASN A 328 18.96 9.34 -12.70
CA ASN A 328 18.23 9.91 -11.56
C ASN A 328 18.01 11.42 -11.73
N MET A 329 19.07 12.16 -12.05
CA MET A 329 18.98 13.61 -12.27
C MET A 329 18.06 13.94 -13.45
N GLN A 330 18.16 13.18 -14.54
CA GLN A 330 17.32 13.38 -15.71
C GLN A 330 15.85 13.00 -15.47
N ALA A 331 15.59 12.01 -14.61
CA ALA A 331 14.24 11.65 -14.20
C ALA A 331 13.56 12.78 -13.41
N ILE A 332 14.27 13.42 -12.49
CA ILE A 332 13.77 14.60 -11.76
C ILE A 332 13.42 15.72 -12.75
N CYS A 333 14.36 16.07 -13.63
CA CYS A 333 14.14 17.10 -14.65
C CYS A 333 13.00 16.75 -15.63
N ALA A 334 12.83 15.47 -15.96
CA ALA A 334 11.74 15.00 -16.81
C ALA A 334 10.40 15.15 -16.11
N TYR A 335 10.31 14.75 -14.84
CA TYR A 335 9.09 14.85 -14.06
C TYR A 335 8.59 16.28 -13.94
N SER A 336 9.47 17.27 -13.76
CA SER A 336 9.09 18.70 -13.66
C SER A 336 8.69 19.36 -15.00
N ASN A 337 8.44 18.58 -16.06
CA ASN A 337 8.08 19.10 -17.39
C ASN A 337 6.76 18.50 -17.93
N ILE A 338 6.60 18.47 -19.26
CA ILE A 338 5.40 18.05 -19.97
C ILE A 338 4.89 16.62 -19.64
N ILE A 339 5.74 15.72 -19.11
CA ILE A 339 5.31 14.33 -18.79
C ILE A 339 4.52 14.24 -17.48
N PHE A 340 4.64 15.23 -16.60
CA PHE A 340 4.07 15.24 -15.25
C PHE A 340 2.64 14.69 -15.20
N LYS A 341 1.74 15.22 -16.06
CA LYS A 341 0.32 14.88 -16.05
C LYS A 341 0.06 13.42 -16.41
N GLU A 342 0.66 12.95 -17.50
CA GLU A 342 0.44 11.60 -18.03
C GLU A 342 1.08 10.54 -17.13
N PHE A 343 2.29 10.83 -16.63
CA PHE A 343 2.97 9.97 -15.66
C PHE A 343 2.21 9.90 -14.33
N SER A 344 1.79 11.04 -13.77
CA SER A 344 1.04 11.06 -12.51
C SER A 344 -0.28 10.31 -12.62
N ALA A 345 -0.98 10.42 -13.74
CA ALA A 345 -2.21 9.67 -13.98
C ALA A 345 -1.95 8.16 -14.05
N ALA A 346 -0.89 7.74 -14.75
CA ALA A 346 -0.50 6.33 -14.83
C ALA A 346 -0.12 5.79 -13.45
N VAL A 347 0.72 6.51 -12.70
CA VAL A 347 1.11 6.13 -11.34
C VAL A 347 -0.12 5.99 -10.45
N ARG A 348 -1.09 6.91 -10.52
CA ARG A 348 -2.29 6.90 -9.67
C ARG A 348 -3.27 5.76 -9.94
N THR A 349 -3.28 5.18 -11.15
CA THR A 349 -4.38 4.32 -11.61
C THR A 349 -3.97 2.93 -12.06
N SER A 350 -2.67 2.68 -12.25
CA SER A 350 -2.20 1.50 -12.99
C SER A 350 -1.55 0.42 -12.12
N LYS A 351 -1.82 0.34 -10.82
CA LYS A 351 -1.30 -0.73 -9.94
C LYS A 351 -1.52 -2.13 -10.52
N ASN A 352 -2.74 -2.42 -10.99
CA ASN A 352 -3.08 -3.72 -11.58
C ASN A 352 -2.36 -4.02 -12.91
N PHE A 353 -1.86 -2.97 -13.58
CA PHE A 353 -1.14 -3.09 -14.85
C PHE A 353 0.38 -2.96 -14.67
N TYR A 354 0.85 -2.81 -13.42
CA TYR A 354 2.26 -2.59 -13.13
C TYR A 354 3.15 -3.70 -13.67
N GLY A 355 2.79 -4.97 -13.45
CA GLY A 355 3.56 -6.12 -13.97
C GLY A 355 3.53 -6.32 -15.49
N SER A 356 2.72 -5.57 -16.24
CA SER A 356 2.48 -5.83 -17.66
C SER A 356 2.61 -4.59 -18.56
N SER A 357 1.55 -3.79 -18.65
CA SER A 357 1.41 -2.71 -19.63
C SER A 357 1.69 -1.32 -19.07
N PHE A 358 2.16 -1.22 -17.83
CA PHE A 358 2.54 0.07 -17.24
C PHE A 358 3.60 0.79 -18.11
N PRO A 359 3.34 2.03 -18.55
CA PRO A 359 4.15 2.67 -19.59
C PRO A 359 5.40 3.40 -19.09
N PHE A 360 5.63 3.45 -17.77
CA PHE A 360 6.65 4.32 -17.17
C PHE A 360 7.49 3.64 -16.07
N HIS A 361 7.83 2.35 -16.21
CA HIS A 361 8.68 1.66 -15.22
C HIS A 361 10.00 2.40 -15.02
N SER A 362 10.59 2.88 -16.12
CA SER A 362 11.89 3.54 -16.09
C SER A 362 11.84 4.85 -15.30
N LEU A 363 10.84 5.70 -15.56
CA LEU A 363 10.69 6.97 -14.87
C LEU A 363 10.32 6.77 -13.39
N HIS A 364 9.42 5.82 -13.09
CA HIS A 364 9.05 5.49 -11.72
C HIS A 364 10.26 5.01 -10.90
N PHE A 365 11.05 4.09 -11.46
CA PHE A 365 12.24 3.54 -10.81
C PHE A 365 13.29 4.63 -10.53
N TRP A 366 13.65 5.43 -11.53
CA TRP A 366 14.68 6.46 -11.36
C TRP A 366 14.25 7.60 -10.44
N LEU A 367 12.96 7.99 -10.43
CA LEU A 367 12.46 8.97 -9.46
C LEU A 367 12.47 8.41 -8.04
N THR A 368 12.00 7.17 -7.85
CA THR A 368 11.98 6.50 -6.55
C THR A 368 13.38 6.43 -5.95
N THR A 369 14.34 5.92 -6.73
CA THR A 369 15.73 5.78 -6.28
C THR A 369 16.42 7.13 -6.11
N ALA A 370 16.09 8.15 -6.92
CA ALA A 370 16.62 9.50 -6.73
C ALA A 370 16.21 10.08 -5.37
N ILE A 371 14.93 9.98 -5.02
CA ILE A 371 14.39 10.43 -3.73
C ILE A 371 15.05 9.67 -2.58
N GLN A 372 15.14 8.34 -2.67
CA GLN A 372 15.79 7.50 -1.65
C GLN A 372 17.26 7.89 -1.44
N ILE A 373 18.03 8.09 -2.51
CA ILE A 373 19.44 8.51 -2.44
C ILE A 373 19.55 9.89 -1.78
N MET A 374 18.77 10.87 -2.23
CA MET A 374 18.77 12.21 -1.64
C MET A 374 18.39 12.18 -0.16
N LYS A 375 17.44 11.32 0.22
CA LYS A 375 16.97 11.19 1.60
C LYS A 375 18.05 10.72 2.56
N THR A 376 19.04 9.95 2.11
CA THR A 376 20.16 9.52 2.97
C THR A 376 20.94 10.67 3.62
N LYS A 377 20.88 11.87 3.02
CA LYS A 377 21.54 13.09 3.49
C LYS A 377 20.57 14.13 4.06
N GLN A 378 19.27 13.86 4.14
CA GLN A 378 18.24 14.84 4.49
C GLN A 378 17.36 14.33 5.64
N GLY A 379 16.98 15.22 6.56
CA GLY A 379 15.94 14.95 7.58
C GLY A 379 14.53 15.09 7.01
N CYS A 380 13.51 14.92 7.85
CA CYS A 380 12.13 15.22 7.46
C CYS A 380 11.95 16.71 7.10
N HIS A 381 11.00 17.03 6.24
CA HIS A 381 10.71 18.40 5.81
C HIS A 381 9.28 18.77 6.15
N ILE A 382 9.06 19.99 6.64
CA ILE A 382 7.74 20.63 6.62
C ILE A 382 7.59 21.33 5.28
N THR A 383 6.50 21.02 4.58
CA THR A 383 6.26 21.44 3.20
C THR A 383 4.80 21.77 2.97
N TYR A 384 4.54 22.48 1.88
CA TYR A 384 3.25 23.03 1.53
C TYR A 384 2.87 22.61 0.12
N ARG A 385 1.64 22.15 -0.04
CA ARG A 385 1.08 21.82 -1.36
C ARG A 385 -0.26 22.52 -1.53
N ARG A 386 -0.37 23.35 -2.56
CA ARG A 386 -1.60 24.06 -2.93
C ARG A 386 -2.21 23.44 -4.17
N THR A 387 -3.54 23.37 -4.20
CA THR A 387 -4.29 22.83 -5.34
C THR A 387 -5.54 23.64 -5.62
N GLY A 388 -5.87 23.84 -6.89
CA GLY A 388 -7.16 24.38 -7.34
C GLY A 388 -8.30 23.36 -7.34
N ILE A 389 -8.16 22.28 -6.57
CA ILE A 389 -9.15 21.20 -6.41
C ILE A 389 -9.52 21.15 -4.93
N GLU A 390 -10.81 20.99 -4.65
CA GLU A 390 -11.29 20.74 -3.29
C GLU A 390 -11.03 19.29 -2.91
N PHE A 391 -10.34 19.06 -1.80
CA PHE A 391 -10.20 17.73 -1.21
C PHE A 391 -11.05 17.57 0.06
N THR A 392 -11.58 16.37 0.27
CA THR A 392 -12.32 15.98 1.48
C THR A 392 -11.60 14.87 2.23
N GLY A 393 -11.62 14.91 3.55
CA GLY A 393 -10.99 13.91 4.41
C GLY A 393 -11.46 14.08 5.85
N THR A 394 -11.12 13.14 6.71
CA THR A 394 -11.47 13.18 8.14
C THR A 394 -10.22 13.19 9.00
N VAL A 395 -10.25 13.94 10.10
CA VAL A 395 -9.16 13.90 11.07
C VAL A 395 -8.95 12.46 11.56
N ASN A 396 -7.69 12.06 11.68
CA ASN A 396 -7.19 10.71 11.94
C ASN A 396 -7.26 9.71 10.78
N SER A 397 -7.78 10.07 9.60
CA SER A 397 -7.65 9.18 8.44
C SER A 397 -6.19 9.07 7.98
N ILE A 398 -5.84 7.89 7.45
CA ILE A 398 -4.54 7.66 6.80
C ILE A 398 -4.74 7.78 5.30
N ILE A 399 -3.90 8.59 4.66
CA ILE A 399 -3.99 8.92 3.25
C ILE A 399 -2.63 8.74 2.57
N ARG A 400 -2.66 8.54 1.25
CA ARG A 400 -1.51 8.70 0.36
C ARG A 400 -1.89 9.65 -0.76
N PHE A 401 -0.93 10.37 -1.30
CA PHE A 401 -1.19 11.16 -2.51
C PHE A 401 -1.43 10.30 -3.74
N GLY A 402 -0.95 9.04 -3.73
CA GLY A 402 -1.14 8.07 -4.81
C GLY A 402 -0.34 8.36 -6.08
N MET A 403 0.63 9.26 -5.98
CA MET A 403 1.54 9.64 -7.05
C MET A 403 2.76 10.30 -6.42
N PHE A 404 3.81 10.52 -7.21
CA PHE A 404 4.83 11.48 -6.82
C PHE A 404 4.14 12.83 -6.62
N ALA A 405 4.24 13.40 -5.44
CA ALA A 405 3.54 14.64 -5.08
C ALA A 405 4.55 15.77 -4.88
N SER A 406 4.50 16.75 -5.78
CA SER A 406 5.23 18.01 -5.60
C SER A 406 4.67 18.80 -4.42
N SER A 407 5.55 19.22 -3.54
CA SER A 407 5.29 20.15 -2.44
C SER A 407 6.42 21.18 -2.40
N SER A 408 6.31 22.20 -1.57
CA SER A 408 7.28 23.28 -1.50
C SER A 408 7.61 23.63 -0.06
N LYS A 409 8.83 24.04 0.24
CA LYS A 409 9.14 24.67 1.54
C LYS A 409 8.47 26.05 1.69
N ARG A 410 8.03 26.64 0.59
CA ARG A 410 7.35 27.93 0.53
C ARG A 410 5.84 27.78 0.66
N LYS A 411 5.27 28.45 1.66
CA LYS A 411 3.81 28.49 1.88
C LYS A 411 3.05 29.45 0.96
N ASP A 412 3.76 30.35 0.28
CA ASP A 412 3.21 31.52 -0.44
C ASP A 412 3.01 31.29 -1.95
N LEU A 413 3.19 30.06 -2.46
CA LEU A 413 3.04 29.73 -3.89
C LEU A 413 1.56 29.59 -4.32
N THR A 414 0.80 30.68 -4.24
CA THR A 414 -0.64 30.72 -4.53
C THR A 414 -1.00 30.42 -5.98
N GLN A 415 -0.04 30.50 -6.92
CA GLN A 415 -0.29 30.19 -8.34
C GLN A 415 -0.73 28.73 -8.60
N PHE A 416 -0.54 27.83 -7.63
CA PHE A 416 -0.97 26.42 -7.72
C PHE A 416 -2.42 26.18 -7.27
N GLY A 417 -3.07 27.22 -6.76
CA GLY A 417 -4.46 27.22 -6.36
C GLY A 417 -4.68 27.64 -4.91
N ASP A 418 -5.95 27.84 -4.59
CA ASP A 418 -6.45 28.38 -3.34
C ASP A 418 -7.64 27.59 -2.77
N GLU A 419 -8.00 26.46 -3.39
CA GLU A 419 -9.10 25.59 -2.95
C GLU A 419 -8.66 24.74 -1.75
N THR A 420 -7.59 23.95 -1.89
CA THR A 420 -7.02 23.16 -0.80
C THR A 420 -5.53 23.45 -0.63
N CYS A 421 -5.08 23.57 0.62
CA CYS A 421 -3.67 23.52 0.98
C CYS A 421 -3.41 22.37 1.94
N PHE A 422 -2.23 21.77 1.79
CA PHE A 422 -1.67 20.82 2.73
C PHE A 422 -0.43 21.44 3.36
N GLU A 423 -0.34 21.39 4.68
CA GLU A 423 0.93 21.44 5.41
C GLU A 423 1.32 20.00 5.73
N ILE A 424 2.51 19.61 5.29
CA ILE A 424 2.93 18.22 5.20
C ILE A 424 4.28 18.08 5.89
N GLU A 425 4.34 17.29 6.95
CA GLU A 425 5.60 16.75 7.44
C GLU A 425 5.91 15.47 6.66
N THR A 426 6.90 15.52 5.76
CA THR A 426 7.32 14.37 4.95
C THR A 426 8.70 13.87 5.39
N CYS A 427 8.77 12.58 5.67
CA CYS A 427 9.99 11.89 6.05
C CYS A 427 10.54 11.02 4.92
N SER A 428 9.77 10.69 3.88
CA SER A 428 10.29 10.00 2.69
C SER A 428 10.58 10.96 1.53
N GLY A 429 10.00 12.17 1.54
CA GLY A 429 10.23 13.19 0.53
C GLY A 429 11.64 13.79 0.57
N ALA A 430 12.12 14.20 -0.61
CA ALA A 430 13.42 14.79 -0.81
C ALA A 430 13.32 16.20 -1.40
N TYR A 431 14.09 17.13 -0.83
CA TYR A 431 14.26 18.47 -1.37
C TYR A 431 15.13 18.42 -2.63
N LEU A 432 14.59 18.90 -3.74
CA LEU A 432 15.16 18.78 -5.07
C LEU A 432 16.16 19.89 -5.42
N LYS A 433 16.44 20.85 -4.53
CA LYS A 433 17.41 21.94 -4.78
C LYS A 433 17.10 22.68 -6.10
N ASP A 434 18.06 22.76 -7.02
CA ASP A 434 17.94 23.39 -8.34
C ASP A 434 17.84 22.37 -9.51
N TYR A 435 17.59 21.09 -9.19
CA TYR A 435 17.29 20.04 -10.17
C TYR A 435 15.99 20.26 -10.95
N PRO A 436 14.90 20.83 -10.42
CA PRO A 436 13.72 21.08 -11.22
C PRO A 436 14.00 22.06 -12.37
N VAL A 437 13.19 22.01 -13.44
CA VAL A 437 13.31 22.93 -14.58
C VAL A 437 13.19 24.40 -14.13
N ARG A 438 12.39 24.66 -13.10
CA ARG A 438 12.19 25.98 -12.49
C ARG A 438 13.27 26.37 -11.47
N GLY A 439 14.31 25.55 -11.31
CA GLY A 439 15.40 25.81 -10.38
C GLY A 439 14.90 25.90 -8.93
N THR A 440 15.43 26.87 -8.20
CA THR A 440 15.18 27.05 -6.76
C THR A 440 13.93 27.85 -6.44
N ASP A 441 13.26 28.46 -7.43
CA ASP A 441 12.17 29.42 -7.20
C ASP A 441 11.01 28.83 -6.40
N GLU A 442 10.75 27.53 -6.58
CA GLU A 442 9.65 26.80 -5.95
C GLU A 442 10.08 26.01 -4.72
N GLU A 443 11.38 25.92 -4.41
CA GLU A 443 11.91 25.09 -3.33
C GLU A 443 11.24 23.71 -3.22
N GLU A 444 11.17 23.01 -4.35
CA GLU A 444 10.37 21.79 -4.50
C GLU A 444 10.89 20.65 -3.60
N VAL A 445 9.97 20.04 -2.86
CA VAL A 445 10.15 18.76 -2.18
C VAL A 445 9.24 17.74 -2.86
N LEU A 446 9.84 16.68 -3.39
CA LEU A 446 9.11 15.63 -4.06
C LEU A 446 8.86 14.46 -3.11
N ILE A 447 7.58 14.16 -2.90
CA ILE A 447 7.11 13.10 -2.01
C ILE A 447 6.86 11.84 -2.86
N PRO A 448 7.40 10.68 -2.48
CA PRO A 448 7.20 9.44 -3.23
C PRO A 448 5.78 8.86 -3.01
N PRO A 449 5.26 8.05 -3.96
CA PRO A 449 3.89 7.54 -3.93
C PRO A 449 3.57 6.60 -2.75
N TYR A 450 4.60 6.03 -2.11
CA TYR A 450 4.45 5.07 -1.00
C TYR A 450 4.29 5.70 0.37
N GLU A 451 4.63 6.99 0.54
CA GLU A 451 4.56 7.64 1.84
C GLU A 451 3.10 7.81 2.30
N THR A 452 2.81 7.37 3.51
CA THR A 452 1.50 7.51 4.17
C THR A 452 1.49 8.67 5.13
N PHE A 453 0.38 9.37 5.19
CA PHE A 453 0.17 10.51 6.05
C PHE A 453 -1.07 10.33 6.91
N LYS A 454 -1.01 10.75 8.16
CA LYS A 454 -2.19 10.88 9.01
C LYS A 454 -2.71 12.31 8.95
N ILE A 455 -4.01 12.50 8.71
CA ILE A 455 -4.63 13.81 8.85
C ILE A 455 -4.73 14.14 10.34
N THR A 456 -4.05 15.19 10.78
CA THR A 456 -4.01 15.60 12.19
C THR A 456 -5.04 16.69 12.48
N GLN A 457 -5.21 17.64 11.54
CA GLN A 457 -6.13 18.76 11.67
C GLN A 457 -6.65 19.16 10.30
N ILE A 458 -7.86 19.72 10.27
CA ILE A 458 -8.50 20.32 9.10
C ILE A 458 -9.04 21.67 9.55
N TYR A 459 -8.69 22.74 8.85
CA TYR A 459 -9.25 24.07 9.05
C TYR A 459 -10.04 24.47 7.81
N GLU A 460 -11.25 25.00 7.98
CA GLU A 460 -12.00 25.62 6.89
C GLU A 460 -11.95 27.16 7.01
N ASP A 461 -12.10 27.90 5.90
CA ASP A 461 -12.06 29.40 5.91
C ASP A 461 -13.09 30.05 6.88
N ASN A 462 -14.06 29.30 7.41
CA ASN A 462 -15.01 29.74 8.44
C ASN A 462 -14.55 29.48 9.89
N ASP A 463 -13.47 28.73 10.09
CA ASP A 463 -12.89 28.45 11.39
C ASP A 463 -11.89 29.56 11.74
N THR A 464 -12.13 30.28 12.83
CA THR A 464 -11.12 31.18 13.38
C THR A 464 -9.93 30.32 13.82
N PRO A 465 -8.69 30.61 13.38
CA PRO A 465 -7.53 29.88 13.87
C PRO A 465 -7.48 30.01 15.40
N PRO A 466 -7.19 28.92 16.13
CA PRO A 466 -7.05 29.00 17.57
C PRO A 466 -5.99 30.05 17.91
N PRO A 467 -6.20 30.86 18.96
CA PRO A 467 -5.22 31.87 19.33
C PRO A 467 -3.85 31.20 19.53
N PRO A 468 -2.76 31.88 19.12
CA PRO A 468 -1.43 31.35 19.35
C PRO A 468 -1.27 31.00 20.83
N PRO A 469 -0.57 29.90 21.17
CA PRO A 469 -0.28 29.59 22.56
C PRO A 469 0.38 30.83 23.19
N PRO A 470 0.00 31.19 24.43
CA PRO A 470 0.59 32.34 25.10
C PRO A 470 2.12 32.18 25.08
N PRO A 471 2.88 33.28 24.85
CA PRO A 471 4.32 33.21 24.85
C PRO A 471 4.79 32.58 26.16
N LEU A 472 5.61 31.54 26.04
CA LEU A 472 6.31 30.96 27.17
C LEU A 472 7.32 32.01 27.63
N ASP A 473 7.20 32.44 28.88
CA ASP A 473 8.22 33.27 29.52
C ASP A 473 9.58 32.55 29.47
N GLU A 474 10.66 33.32 29.34
CA GLU A 474 12.05 32.85 29.17
C GLU A 474 12.59 31.96 30.32
N ASP A 475 11.76 31.58 31.31
CA ASP A 475 12.15 30.74 32.43
C ASP A 475 11.18 29.56 32.76
N GLY A 476 10.21 29.26 31.89
CA GLY A 476 9.52 27.96 31.92
C GLY A 476 8.66 27.62 33.15
N THR A 477 8.09 28.61 33.86
CA THR A 477 7.17 28.33 34.99
C THR A 477 5.85 29.12 34.93
N GLY A 478 4.80 28.47 34.43
CA GLY A 478 3.38 28.73 34.78
C GLY A 478 2.72 29.99 34.21
N PRO A 479 1.39 30.01 34.04
CA PRO A 479 0.68 31.13 33.42
C PRO A 479 0.47 32.30 34.40
N ILE A 480 0.74 33.52 33.91
CA ILE A 480 0.40 34.80 34.55
C ILE A 480 -1.13 34.97 34.53
N MET A 481 -1.76 35.00 35.71
CA MET A 481 -3.11 35.57 35.85
C MET A 481 -2.98 37.09 35.89
N GLY A 482 -3.63 37.78 34.95
CA GLY A 482 -3.79 39.24 34.93
C GLY A 482 -5.27 39.59 34.78
N ASP A 483 -5.71 40.51 35.65
CA ASP A 483 -7.08 40.96 35.94
C ASP A 483 -7.89 41.51 34.75
#